data_AF-A0A1D9G6A3-F1
#
_entry.id   AF-A0A1D9G6A3-F1
#
_cell.length_a   1.000
_cell.length_b   1.000
_cell.length_c   1.000
_cell.angle_alpha   90.00
_cell.angle_beta   90.00
_cell.angle_gamma   90.00
#
_symmetry.space_group_name_H-M   'P 1'
#
loop_
_entity.id
_entity.type
_entity.pdbx_description
1 polymer ?
#
loop_
_entity_poly.entity_id
_entity_poly.type
_entity_poly.pdbx_seq_one_letter_code
_entity_poly.pdbx_strand_id
1 'polypeptide(L)'
;MTSVYRQIGIGCERLFRAVLVDTTGYTDPVYATWSYTAKTRSGKEKKLSLDGRLELSEVKNQTILNNVKQWIKDYCSDLGEVTEPTNGIVFEVRQGYKSKDSKRQNADIDNAVVAWANDYLPVFAIFSSQIDSDIVLRYRNNRCGILIGTTNSNNKASLYAFCDQVLGYDLADFFNRNTTEIKQEIHDVLETLLRAE
;
A
#
# COMPACT_ATOMS: atom_id res chain seq x y z
N MET A 1 16.44 18.38 -1.45
CA MET A 1 15.79 17.07 -1.20
C MET A 1 15.30 17.05 0.25
N THR A 2 14.04 16.71 0.55
CA THR A 2 13.52 16.74 1.93
C THR A 2 14.08 15.63 2.82
N SER A 3 14.26 14.40 2.29
CA SER A 3 14.99 13.29 2.91
C SER A 3 15.11 12.11 1.94
N VAL A 4 16.23 11.36 1.98
CA VAL A 4 16.41 10.10 1.22
C VAL A 4 15.29 9.10 1.52
N TYR A 5 14.87 8.98 2.77
CA TYR A 5 13.76 8.08 3.17
C TYR A 5 12.44 8.41 2.48
N ARG A 6 12.17 9.70 2.23
CA ARG A 6 10.96 10.11 1.49
C ARG A 6 11.05 9.67 0.03
N GLN A 7 12.22 9.78 -0.59
CA GLN A 7 12.42 9.36 -1.98
C GLN A 7 12.28 7.85 -2.14
N ILE A 8 12.84 7.07 -1.20
CA ILE A 8 12.63 5.61 -1.17
C ILE A 8 11.14 5.27 -1.02
N GLY A 9 10.43 5.98 -0.14
CA GLY A 9 8.97 5.83 0.01
C GLY A 9 8.20 6.06 -1.30
N ILE A 10 8.53 7.13 -2.03
CA ILE A 10 7.95 7.41 -3.36
C ILE A 10 8.30 6.29 -4.36
N GLY A 11 9.51 5.74 -4.28
CA GLY A 11 9.93 4.59 -5.07
C GLY A 11 9.06 3.36 -4.80
N CYS A 12 8.84 3.01 -3.53
CA CYS A 12 7.95 1.90 -3.13
C CYS A 12 6.52 2.11 -3.63
N GLU A 13 5.97 3.32 -3.49
CA GLU A 13 4.64 3.69 -3.99
C GLU A 13 4.54 3.48 -5.51
N ARG A 14 5.52 3.97 -6.28
CA ARG A 14 5.56 3.82 -7.74
C ARG A 14 5.70 2.37 -8.16
N LEU A 15 6.61 1.61 -7.53
CA LEU A 15 6.79 0.18 -7.80
C LEU A 15 5.51 -0.59 -7.52
N PHE A 16 4.87 -0.34 -6.36
CA PHE A 16 3.63 -1.03 -6.01
C PHE A 16 2.52 -0.74 -7.02
N ARG A 17 2.33 0.52 -7.44
CA ARG A 17 1.37 0.86 -8.49
C ARG A 17 1.69 0.19 -9.83
N ALA A 18 2.96 0.10 -10.22
CA ALA A 18 3.36 -0.62 -11.44
C ALA A 18 2.95 -2.09 -11.36
N VAL A 19 3.22 -2.76 -10.22
CA VAL A 19 2.78 -4.14 -9.98
C VAL A 19 1.26 -4.26 -10.11
N LEU A 20 0.47 -3.34 -9.53
CA LEU A 20 -0.99 -3.37 -9.68
C LEU A 20 -1.43 -3.25 -11.15
N VAL A 21 -0.89 -2.28 -11.88
CA VAL A 21 -1.24 -2.07 -13.30
C VAL A 21 -0.91 -3.29 -14.15
N ASP A 22 0.32 -3.81 -14.01
CA ASP A 22 0.81 -4.91 -14.84
C ASP A 22 0.05 -6.22 -14.55
N THR A 23 -0.21 -6.52 -13.27
CA THR A 23 -0.85 -7.78 -12.87
C THR A 23 -2.35 -7.82 -13.18
N THR A 24 -3.04 -6.69 -12.99
CA THR A 24 -4.48 -6.58 -13.24
C THR A 24 -4.82 -6.48 -14.72
N GLY A 25 -3.85 -6.06 -15.56
CA GLY A 25 -4.09 -5.77 -16.97
C GLY A 25 -4.97 -4.54 -17.17
N TYR A 26 -4.87 -3.54 -16.28
CA TYR A 26 -5.63 -2.30 -16.44
C TYR A 26 -5.36 -1.65 -17.80
N THR A 27 -6.44 -1.20 -18.44
CA THR A 27 -6.35 -0.46 -19.71
C THR A 27 -5.85 0.96 -19.51
N ASP A 28 -5.99 1.51 -18.30
CA ASP A 28 -5.51 2.83 -17.92
C ASP A 28 -4.89 2.78 -16.50
N PRO A 29 -3.65 3.27 -16.30
CA PRO A 29 -3.02 3.35 -14.99
C PRO A 29 -3.81 4.16 -13.93
N VAL A 30 -4.76 5.01 -14.34
CA VAL A 30 -5.63 5.77 -13.42
C VAL A 30 -6.42 4.85 -12.48
N TYR A 31 -6.71 3.61 -12.89
CA TYR A 31 -7.40 2.63 -12.06
C TYR A 31 -6.56 2.20 -10.84
N ALA A 32 -5.23 2.32 -10.92
CA ALA A 32 -4.33 2.11 -9.80
C ALA A 32 -4.15 3.34 -8.89
N THR A 33 -4.89 4.43 -9.13
CA THR A 33 -4.84 5.65 -8.32
C THR A 33 -6.18 5.92 -7.64
N TRP A 34 -6.16 6.49 -6.44
CA TRP A 34 -7.39 6.89 -5.75
C TRP A 34 -7.23 8.26 -5.07
N SER A 35 -8.29 9.06 -5.14
CA SER A 35 -8.34 10.37 -4.51
C SER A 35 -9.77 10.79 -4.23
N TYR A 36 -9.92 11.69 -3.26
CA TYR A 36 -11.20 12.28 -2.88
C TYR A 36 -11.01 13.73 -2.45
N THR A 37 -12.10 14.47 -2.39
CA THR A 37 -12.11 15.87 -1.93
C THR A 37 -12.66 15.94 -0.52
N ALA A 38 -11.93 16.60 0.38
CA ALA A 38 -12.36 16.89 1.75
C ALA A 38 -12.43 18.40 1.98
N LYS A 39 -13.35 18.83 2.85
CA LYS A 39 -13.39 20.22 3.32
C LYS A 39 -12.41 20.43 4.48
N THR A 40 -11.62 21.49 4.39
CA THR A 40 -10.73 21.94 5.46
C THR A 40 -11.52 22.71 6.53
N ARG A 41 -10.90 22.95 7.70
CA ARG A 41 -11.50 23.78 8.77
C ARG A 41 -11.88 25.19 8.33
N SER A 42 -11.22 25.72 7.29
CA SER A 42 -11.53 27.03 6.70
C SER A 42 -12.60 26.97 5.60
N GLY A 43 -13.23 25.81 5.39
CA GLY A 43 -14.26 25.59 4.37
C GLY A 43 -13.71 25.36 2.96
N LYS A 44 -12.39 25.50 2.73
CA LYS A 44 -11.77 25.24 1.43
C LYS A 44 -11.72 23.76 1.12
N GLU A 45 -11.84 23.40 -0.14
CA GLU A 45 -11.65 22.04 -0.62
C GLU A 45 -10.17 21.68 -0.70
N LYS A 46 -9.85 20.44 -0.33
CA LYS A 46 -8.53 19.85 -0.45
C LYS A 46 -8.67 18.46 -1.04
N LYS A 47 -7.95 18.20 -2.12
CA LYS A 47 -7.80 16.85 -2.68
C LYS A 47 -6.82 16.05 -1.83
N LEU A 48 -7.24 14.86 -1.42
CA LEU A 48 -6.44 13.86 -0.72
C LEU A 48 -6.36 12.61 -1.60
N SER A 49 -5.26 11.87 -1.50
CA SER A 49 -5.02 10.66 -2.29
C SER A 49 -4.41 9.57 -1.43
N LEU A 50 -4.69 8.33 -1.82
CA LEU A 50 -3.97 7.15 -1.34
C LEU A 50 -3.07 6.63 -2.45
N ASP A 51 -2.09 5.84 -2.04
CA ASP A 51 -0.90 5.48 -2.80
C ASP A 51 -1.17 4.43 -3.89
N GLY A 52 -2.22 3.63 -3.75
CA GLY A 52 -2.63 2.63 -4.75
C GLY A 52 -4.12 2.28 -4.68
N ARG A 53 -4.65 1.67 -5.75
CA ARG A 53 -6.01 1.14 -5.81
C ARG A 53 -6.09 -0.15 -6.64
N LEU A 54 -6.85 -1.12 -6.14
CA LEU A 54 -7.41 -2.23 -6.91
C LEU A 54 -8.89 -1.94 -7.12
N GLU A 55 -9.22 -1.37 -8.27
CA GLU A 55 -10.57 -1.20 -8.81
C GLU A 55 -11.03 -2.51 -9.44
N LEU A 56 -11.93 -3.25 -8.78
CA LEU A 56 -12.34 -4.60 -9.20
C LEU A 56 -13.08 -4.60 -10.54
N SER A 57 -13.86 -3.56 -10.82
CA SER A 57 -14.64 -3.44 -12.04
C SER A 57 -13.76 -3.33 -13.30
N GLU A 58 -12.48 -2.96 -13.12
CA GLU A 58 -11.56 -2.66 -14.21
C GLU A 58 -10.48 -3.71 -14.43
N VAL A 59 -10.35 -4.69 -13.53
CA VAL A 59 -9.37 -5.77 -13.65
C VAL A 59 -9.70 -6.65 -14.86
N LYS A 60 -8.76 -6.78 -15.80
CA LYS A 60 -8.94 -7.60 -17.03
C LYS A 60 -8.41 -9.02 -16.86
N ASN A 61 -7.41 -9.20 -15.99
CA ASN A 61 -6.89 -10.52 -15.66
C ASN A 61 -7.85 -11.27 -14.71
N GLN A 62 -8.62 -12.21 -15.25
CA GLN A 62 -9.66 -12.91 -14.49
C GLN A 62 -9.13 -13.74 -13.32
N THR A 63 -7.92 -14.31 -13.45
CA THR A 63 -7.28 -15.04 -12.35
C THR A 63 -7.02 -14.11 -11.18
N ILE A 64 -6.44 -12.93 -11.45
CA ILE A 64 -6.17 -11.92 -10.42
C ILE A 64 -7.47 -11.37 -9.83
N LEU A 65 -8.49 -11.12 -10.65
CA LEU A 65 -9.80 -10.68 -10.18
C LEU A 65 -10.42 -11.67 -9.17
N ASN A 66 -10.37 -12.97 -9.48
CA ASN A 66 -10.89 -14.00 -8.59
C ASN A 66 -10.06 -14.10 -7.30
N ASN A 67 -8.74 -14.06 -7.40
CA ASN A 67 -7.84 -14.10 -6.25
C ASN A 67 -8.07 -12.91 -5.31
N VAL A 68 -8.17 -11.68 -5.85
CA VAL A 68 -8.41 -10.47 -5.05
C VAL A 68 -9.78 -10.51 -4.39
N LYS A 69 -10.84 -10.91 -5.11
CA LYS A 69 -12.18 -11.05 -4.51
C LYS A 69 -12.19 -12.06 -3.36
N GLN A 70 -11.58 -13.21 -3.56
CA GLN A 70 -11.47 -14.22 -2.51
C GLN A 70 -10.65 -13.72 -1.33
N TRP A 71 -9.54 -13.03 -1.58
CA TRP A 71 -8.73 -12.44 -0.54
C TRP A 71 -9.49 -11.37 0.26
N ILE A 72 -10.25 -10.47 -0.38
CA ILE A 72 -11.09 -9.48 0.31
C ILE A 72 -12.06 -10.17 1.25
N LYS A 73 -12.76 -11.19 0.76
CA LYS A 73 -13.70 -11.99 1.55
C LYS A 73 -13.05 -12.62 2.77
N ASP A 74 -11.94 -13.34 2.57
CA ASP A 74 -11.24 -14.03 3.65
C ASP A 74 -10.66 -13.03 4.67
N TYR A 75 -10.19 -11.88 4.21
CA TYR A 75 -9.64 -10.84 5.05
C TYR A 75 -10.72 -10.11 5.87
N CYS A 76 -11.85 -9.77 5.25
CA CYS A 76 -13.00 -9.18 5.93
C CYS A 76 -13.57 -10.14 6.99
N SER A 77 -13.61 -11.44 6.70
CA SER A 77 -13.99 -12.46 7.68
C SER A 77 -13.07 -12.45 8.91
N ASP A 78 -11.76 -12.27 8.73
CA ASP A 78 -10.80 -12.18 9.84
C ASP A 78 -10.93 -10.88 10.65
N LEU A 79 -11.26 -9.76 9.98
CA LEU A 79 -11.43 -8.46 10.64
C LEU A 79 -12.65 -8.42 11.57
N GLY A 80 -13.68 -9.20 11.26
CA GLY A 80 -14.93 -9.25 11.99
C GLY A 80 -15.78 -7.98 11.84
N GLU A 81 -17.10 -8.15 11.84
CA GLU A 81 -18.08 -7.04 11.87
C GLU A 81 -17.92 -6.03 10.71
N VAL A 82 -17.47 -6.48 9.53
CA VAL A 82 -17.38 -5.65 8.32
C VAL A 82 -18.02 -6.36 7.13
N THR A 83 -18.70 -5.58 6.29
CA THR A 83 -19.21 -6.04 5.00
C THR A 83 -18.07 -6.04 3.99
N GLU A 84 -18.05 -7.04 3.09
CA GLU A 84 -17.12 -7.09 1.97
C GLU A 84 -17.36 -5.89 1.03
N PRO A 85 -16.35 -5.03 0.78
CA PRO A 85 -16.47 -3.93 -0.15
C PRO A 85 -16.55 -4.41 -1.59
N THR A 86 -17.37 -3.76 -2.41
CA THR A 86 -17.61 -4.18 -3.81
C THR A 86 -16.73 -3.46 -4.83
N ASN A 87 -16.20 -2.26 -4.51
CA ASN A 87 -15.32 -1.54 -5.44
C ASN A 87 -13.88 -2.06 -5.41
N GLY A 88 -13.41 -2.55 -4.26
CA GLY A 88 -12.13 -3.23 -4.13
C GLY A 88 -11.26 -2.76 -2.97
N ILE A 89 -9.99 -2.48 -3.22
CA ILE A 89 -8.99 -2.16 -2.19
C ILE A 89 -8.33 -0.82 -2.51
N VAL A 90 -8.09 0.01 -1.49
CA VAL A 90 -7.20 1.18 -1.59
C VAL A 90 -6.04 1.03 -0.62
N PHE A 91 -4.86 1.45 -1.07
CA PHE A 91 -3.62 1.20 -0.36
C PHE A 91 -2.94 2.48 0.09
N GLU A 92 -2.51 2.52 1.35
CA GLU A 92 -1.45 3.43 1.80
C GLU A 92 -0.12 2.66 1.78
N VAL A 93 0.85 3.14 1.02
CA VAL A 93 2.13 2.46 0.82
C VAL A 93 3.20 3.10 1.70
N ARG A 94 3.90 2.28 2.48
CA ARG A 94 4.95 2.72 3.40
C ARG A 94 6.21 1.90 3.15
N GLN A 95 7.36 2.57 2.99
CA GLN A 95 8.67 1.89 3.07
C GLN A 95 8.87 1.21 4.44
N GLY A 96 8.43 1.88 5.51
CA GLY A 96 8.42 1.43 6.89
C GLY A 96 7.67 2.42 7.76
N TYR A 97 7.26 2.02 8.95
CA TYR A 97 6.49 2.83 9.90
C TYR A 97 7.32 3.13 11.16
N LYS A 98 8.20 4.13 11.04
CA LYS A 98 9.23 4.42 12.04
C LYS A 98 8.82 5.41 13.13
N SER A 99 7.73 6.15 12.96
CA SER A 99 7.32 7.23 13.86
C SER A 99 5.97 6.96 14.50
N LYS A 100 5.88 6.97 15.84
CA LYS A 100 4.60 7.00 16.58
C LYS A 100 3.90 8.37 16.52
N ASP A 101 4.07 9.12 15.43
CA ASP A 101 3.49 10.45 15.26
C ASP A 101 1.95 10.35 15.19
N SER A 102 1.29 10.89 16.22
CA SER A 102 -0.16 10.76 16.38
C SER A 102 -0.93 11.48 15.27
N LYS A 103 -0.38 12.58 14.73
CA LYS A 103 -0.98 13.32 13.63
C LYS A 103 -1.05 12.48 12.35
N ARG A 104 0.03 11.78 12.01
CA ARG A 104 0.07 10.85 10.87
C ARG A 104 -0.90 9.69 11.06
N GLN A 105 -0.91 9.07 12.23
CA GLN A 105 -1.83 7.96 12.53
C GLN A 105 -3.30 8.38 12.43
N ASN A 106 -3.64 9.58 12.90
CA ASN A 106 -5.00 10.10 12.79
C ASN A 106 -5.38 10.35 11.33
N ALA A 107 -4.49 10.95 10.53
CA ALA A 107 -4.73 11.15 9.10
C ALA A 107 -4.92 9.82 8.34
N ASP A 108 -4.13 8.80 8.70
CA ASP A 108 -4.24 7.44 8.15
C ASP A 108 -5.63 6.83 8.45
N ILE A 109 -6.15 7.00 9.68
CA ILE A 109 -7.49 6.55 10.06
C ILE A 109 -8.58 7.36 9.36
N ASP A 110 -8.43 8.68 9.27
CA ASP A 110 -9.39 9.54 8.56
C ASP A 110 -9.52 9.11 7.08
N ASN A 111 -8.39 8.79 6.43
CA ASN A 111 -8.40 8.25 5.06
C ASN A 111 -9.11 6.89 4.98
N ALA A 112 -8.87 6.00 5.95
CA ALA A 112 -9.48 4.68 6.00
C ALA A 112 -11.01 4.75 6.15
N VAL A 113 -11.51 5.69 6.97
CA VAL A 113 -12.96 5.94 7.11
C VAL A 113 -13.57 6.37 5.77
N VAL A 114 -12.89 7.24 5.02
CA VAL A 114 -13.38 7.67 3.71
C VAL A 114 -13.34 6.54 2.68
N ALA A 115 -12.30 5.69 2.71
CA ALA A 115 -12.21 4.51 1.87
C ALA A 115 -13.41 3.57 2.09
N TRP A 116 -13.71 3.25 3.35
CA TRP A 116 -14.88 2.46 3.72
C TRP A 116 -16.19 3.10 3.25
N ALA A 117 -16.33 4.42 3.42
CA ALA A 117 -17.52 5.15 2.95
C ALA A 117 -17.67 5.16 1.42
N ASN A 118 -16.59 4.91 0.68
CA ASN A 118 -16.58 4.75 -0.78
C ASN A 118 -16.51 3.27 -1.20
N ASP A 119 -16.83 2.36 -0.29
CA ASP A 119 -16.93 0.92 -0.54
C ASP A 119 -15.62 0.27 -1.03
N TYR A 120 -14.50 0.71 -0.45
CA TYR A 120 -13.18 0.09 -0.59
C TYR A 120 -12.64 -0.40 0.76
N LEU A 121 -11.93 -1.52 0.76
CA LEU A 121 -11.13 -1.97 1.90
C LEU A 121 -9.84 -1.11 1.99
N PRO A 122 -9.60 -0.34 3.07
CA PRO A 122 -8.33 0.34 3.27
C PRO A 122 -7.25 -0.63 3.75
N VAL A 123 -6.11 -0.68 3.06
CA VAL A 123 -4.98 -1.58 3.40
C VAL A 123 -3.67 -0.80 3.47
N PHE A 124 -2.90 -1.01 4.54
CA PHE A 124 -1.53 -0.51 4.63
C PHE A 124 -0.56 -1.54 4.02
N ALA A 125 0.14 -1.17 2.95
CA ALA A 125 1.19 -1.97 2.33
C ALA A 125 2.56 -1.48 2.82
N ILE A 126 3.15 -2.21 3.77
CA ILE A 126 4.42 -1.83 4.41
C ILE A 126 5.53 -2.71 3.87
N PHE A 127 6.51 -2.12 3.17
CA PHE A 127 7.58 -2.86 2.48
C PHE A 127 8.65 -3.44 3.40
N SER A 128 8.71 -3.04 4.66
CA SER A 128 9.65 -3.58 5.64
C SER A 128 8.95 -4.21 6.83
N SER A 129 9.69 -4.98 7.62
CA SER A 129 9.24 -5.49 8.92
C SER A 129 9.17 -4.42 10.01
N GLN A 130 9.48 -3.16 9.70
CA GLN A 130 9.58 -2.07 10.66
C GLN A 130 8.22 -1.38 10.86
N ILE A 131 7.39 -1.95 11.72
CA ILE A 131 6.20 -1.29 12.29
C ILE A 131 5.99 -1.77 13.73
N ASP A 132 5.60 -0.84 14.60
CA ASP A 132 5.30 -1.13 16.00
C ASP A 132 3.95 -1.83 16.17
N SER A 133 3.89 -2.83 17.04
CA SER A 133 2.69 -3.66 17.28
C SER A 133 1.48 -2.86 17.76
N ASP A 134 1.68 -1.77 18.50
CA ASP A 134 0.58 -0.90 18.96
C ASP A 134 -0.11 -0.24 17.77
N ILE A 135 0.67 0.13 16.74
CA ILE A 135 0.16 0.75 15.52
C ILE A 135 -0.59 -0.29 14.69
N VAL A 136 -0.04 -1.50 14.58
CA VAL A 136 -0.73 -2.64 13.93
C VAL A 136 -2.08 -2.87 14.59
N LEU A 137 -2.11 -2.98 15.92
CA LEU A 137 -3.33 -3.19 16.69
C LEU A 137 -4.32 -2.03 16.50
N ARG A 138 -3.83 -0.79 16.53
CA ARG A 138 -4.66 0.40 16.31
C ARG A 138 -5.34 0.39 14.94
N TYR A 139 -4.62 0.08 13.87
CA TYR A 139 -5.20 0.01 12.53
C TYR A 139 -6.17 -1.16 12.36
N ARG A 140 -5.85 -2.33 12.91
CA ARG A 140 -6.78 -3.48 12.94
C ARG A 140 -8.08 -3.14 13.69
N ASN A 141 -7.99 -2.45 14.82
CA ASN A 141 -9.16 -2.00 15.58
C ASN A 141 -10.01 -0.98 14.81
N ASN A 142 -9.42 -0.25 13.85
CA ASN A 142 -10.13 0.62 12.90
C ASN A 142 -10.47 -0.09 11.58
N ARG A 143 -10.53 -1.44 11.61
CA ARG A 143 -10.89 -2.31 10.48
C ARG A 143 -10.05 -2.05 9.22
N CYS A 144 -8.80 -1.66 9.39
CA CYS A 144 -7.87 -1.51 8.28
C CYS A 144 -7.13 -2.83 8.03
N GLY A 145 -6.86 -3.11 6.76
CA GLY A 145 -5.89 -4.12 6.39
C GLY A 145 -4.46 -3.66 6.61
N ILE A 146 -3.55 -4.59 6.86
CA ILE A 146 -2.13 -4.32 7.06
C ILE A 146 -1.32 -5.53 6.60
N LEU A 147 -0.46 -5.26 5.63
CA LEU A 147 0.47 -6.19 5.02
C LEU A 147 1.88 -5.72 5.29
N ILE A 148 2.71 -6.58 5.87
CA ILE A 148 4.05 -6.25 6.35
C ILE A 148 5.08 -7.00 5.49
N GLY A 149 6.16 -6.32 5.11
CA GLY A 149 7.25 -6.85 4.29
C GLY A 149 8.04 -7.94 5.04
N THR A 150 7.50 -9.15 5.00
CA THR A 150 8.01 -10.34 5.68
C THR A 150 7.99 -11.51 4.70
N THR A 151 8.90 -12.47 4.84
CA THR A 151 9.02 -13.61 3.92
C THR A 151 8.14 -14.81 4.30
N ASN A 152 7.20 -14.64 5.25
CA ASN A 152 6.24 -15.70 5.54
C ASN A 152 5.22 -15.83 4.40
N SER A 153 4.59 -17.00 4.29
CA SER A 153 3.63 -17.33 3.22
C SER A 153 2.19 -16.89 3.51
N ASN A 154 1.92 -16.19 4.61
CA ASN A 154 0.57 -15.75 4.95
C ASN A 154 0.21 -14.48 4.18
N ASN A 155 -0.55 -14.60 3.09
CA ASN A 155 -0.99 -13.46 2.26
C ASN A 155 -1.92 -12.46 2.97
N LYS A 156 -2.42 -12.74 4.17
CA LYS A 156 -3.19 -11.80 5.01
C LYS A 156 -2.33 -11.01 6.01
N ALA A 157 -1.03 -11.31 6.06
CA ALA A 157 -0.07 -10.64 6.95
C ALA A 157 1.20 -10.17 6.23
N SER A 158 1.65 -10.91 5.22
CA SER A 158 2.83 -10.59 4.42
C SER A 158 2.46 -9.86 3.14
N LEU A 159 3.10 -8.70 2.91
CA LEU A 159 3.02 -7.98 1.64
C LEU A 159 3.60 -8.82 0.49
N TYR A 160 4.70 -9.54 0.73
CA TYR A 160 5.33 -10.37 -0.30
C TYR A 160 4.47 -11.57 -0.68
N ALA A 161 3.86 -12.25 0.29
CA ALA A 161 2.92 -13.33 0.01
C ALA A 161 1.64 -12.82 -0.67
N PHE A 162 1.17 -11.62 -0.33
CA PHE A 162 0.06 -10.99 -1.04
C PHE A 162 0.40 -10.74 -2.51
N CYS A 163 1.54 -10.10 -2.80
CA CYS A 163 1.95 -9.84 -4.17
C CYS A 163 2.11 -11.14 -4.97
N ASP A 164 2.76 -12.16 -4.39
CA ASP A 164 2.97 -13.45 -5.07
C ASP A 164 1.65 -14.21 -5.27
N GLN A 165 0.94 -14.52 -4.19
CA GLN A 165 -0.19 -15.45 -4.22
C GLN A 165 -1.50 -14.80 -4.71
N VAL A 166 -1.67 -13.49 -4.50
CA VAL A 166 -2.90 -12.78 -4.85
C VAL A 166 -2.73 -12.01 -6.16
N LEU A 167 -1.63 -11.28 -6.31
CA LEU A 167 -1.35 -10.49 -7.52
C LEU A 167 -0.56 -11.26 -8.58
N GLY A 168 0.00 -12.43 -8.28
CA GLY A 168 0.79 -13.21 -9.23
C GLY A 168 2.15 -12.57 -9.57
N TYR A 169 2.70 -11.74 -8.67
CA TYR A 169 3.97 -11.06 -8.85
C TYR A 169 4.92 -11.30 -7.67
N ASP A 170 6.04 -11.98 -7.94
CA ASP A 170 7.07 -12.23 -6.94
C ASP A 170 7.90 -10.97 -6.65
N LEU A 171 7.36 -10.14 -5.77
CA LEU A 171 8.02 -8.91 -5.32
C LEU A 171 9.31 -9.19 -4.54
N ALA A 172 9.42 -10.33 -3.87
CA ALA A 172 10.62 -10.69 -3.13
C ALA A 172 11.76 -11.03 -4.09
N ASP A 173 11.48 -11.86 -5.11
CA ASP A 173 12.42 -12.19 -6.17
C ASP A 173 12.82 -10.95 -6.99
N PHE A 174 11.89 -10.02 -7.26
CA PHE A 174 12.25 -8.72 -7.86
C PHE A 174 13.35 -8.00 -7.07
N PHE A 175 13.20 -7.87 -5.75
CA PHE A 175 14.23 -7.23 -4.93
C PHE A 175 15.53 -8.03 -4.85
N ASN A 176 15.45 -9.36 -4.85
CA ASN A 176 16.62 -10.23 -4.81
C ASN A 176 17.45 -10.10 -6.10
N ARG A 177 16.81 -10.21 -7.27
CA ARG A 177 17.50 -10.12 -8.57
C ARG A 177 18.10 -8.75 -8.84
N ASN A 178 17.45 -7.69 -8.37
CA ASN A 178 17.90 -6.32 -8.57
C ASN A 178 18.72 -5.79 -7.38
N THR A 179 19.09 -6.64 -6.40
CA THR A 179 19.73 -6.17 -5.16
C THR A 179 21.05 -5.43 -5.41
N THR A 180 21.85 -5.90 -6.37
CA THR A 180 23.14 -5.30 -6.70
C THR A 180 22.95 -3.90 -7.27
N GLU A 181 22.06 -3.76 -8.26
CA GLU A 181 21.77 -2.49 -8.92
C GLU A 181 21.14 -1.49 -7.96
N ILE A 182 20.13 -1.90 -7.19
CA ILE A 182 19.48 -1.04 -6.20
C ILE A 182 20.48 -0.55 -5.14
N LYS A 183 21.37 -1.42 -4.68
CA LYS A 183 22.41 -1.02 -3.70
C LYS A 183 23.40 -0.04 -4.30
N GLN A 184 23.82 -0.26 -5.56
CA GLN A 184 24.73 0.63 -6.26
C GLN A 184 24.12 2.03 -6.41
N GLU A 185 22.87 2.11 -6.90
CA GLU A 185 22.14 3.37 -7.05
C GLU A 185 21.99 4.12 -5.72
N ILE A 186 21.63 3.41 -4.64
CA ILE A 186 21.53 4.03 -3.31
C ILE A 186 22.91 4.53 -2.85
N HIS A 187 23.97 3.74 -3.06
CA HIS A 187 25.32 4.11 -2.69
C HIS A 187 25.77 5.38 -3.42
N ASP A 188 25.57 5.44 -4.74
CA ASP A 188 26.00 6.57 -5.56
C ASP A 188 25.24 7.85 -5.22
N VAL A 189 23.94 7.74 -4.93
CA VAL A 189 23.14 8.86 -4.41
C VAL A 189 23.66 9.32 -3.05
N LEU A 190 23.92 8.41 -2.11
CA LEU A 190 24.44 8.78 -0.79
C LEU A 190 25.83 9.41 -0.87
N GLU A 191 26.71 8.86 -1.70
CA GLU A 191 28.04 9.39 -1.93
C GLU A 191 27.98 10.81 -2.50
N THR A 192 27.14 11.04 -3.50
CA THR A 192 26.93 12.38 -4.08
C THR A 192 26.40 13.37 -3.05
N LEU A 193 25.50 12.94 -2.17
CA LEU A 193 24.91 13.83 -1.14
C LEU A 193 25.83 14.09 0.06
N LEU A 194 26.75 13.18 0.35
CA LEU A 194 27.62 13.24 1.53
C LEU A 194 29.04 13.72 1.21
N ARG A 195 29.45 13.72 -0.06
CA ARG A 195 30.65 14.42 -0.50
C ARG A 195 30.46 15.91 -0.21
N ALA A 196 31.25 16.40 0.75
CA ALA A 196 31.35 17.83 1.01
C ALA A 196 32.03 18.49 -0.20
N GLU A 197 31.32 19.38 -0.87
CA GLU A 197 31.94 20.51 -1.57
C GLU A 197 32.17 21.64 -0.56
#